data_AF-A0A4U6D7Q1-F1
#
_entry.id   AF-A0A4U6D7Q1-F1
#
_cell.length_a   1.000
_cell.length_b   1.000
_cell.length_c   1.000
_cell.angle_alpha   90.00
_cell.angle_beta   90.00
_cell.angle_gamma   90.00
#
_symmetry.space_group_name_H-M   'P 1'
#
loop_
_entity.id
_entity.type
_entity.pdbx_description
1 polymer ?
#
loop_
_entity_poly.entity_id
_entity_poly.type
_entity_poly.pdbx_seq_one_letter_code
_entity_poly.pdbx_strand_id
1 'polypeptide(L)'
;MNTELFGIIAMFVLTIAFAIPLGRYIAKVYAGEKTSFDPVFNPIEKLFFKISGIDPKAEMNWKQHMFSLITINMVWFVLGMFVLMNQGWLPLNPDGNPGQTADLAFNTSISFVVNCNLQHYSGESGLSYLSQLFLMFLHFVTAGTGMAAAAVLFMALRERTTDKLGNFYNLMVKSCTRILLPLSILVAAILAFNGTPMTFEGKDTIVNMQGDTVQVSTGPVAAFVAIKHLGTNGGGYYGANSAHPLENPNYLTNIVEM
;
A
#
# COMPACT_ATOMS: atom_id res chain seq x y z
N MET A 1 10.61 -18.56 27.38
CA MET A 1 11.66 -19.07 26.46
C MET A 1 11.17 -20.12 25.47
N ASN A 2 10.59 -21.27 25.86
CA ASN A 2 10.22 -22.31 24.88
C ASN A 2 8.98 -21.96 24.02
N THR A 3 8.00 -21.22 24.55
CA THR A 3 6.78 -20.83 23.83
C THR A 3 7.04 -19.83 22.70
N GLU A 4 7.98 -18.92 22.90
CA GLU A 4 8.42 -17.95 21.87
C GLU A 4 9.04 -18.67 20.66
N LEU A 5 9.82 -19.73 20.91
CA LEU A 5 10.44 -20.51 19.85
C LEU A 5 9.39 -21.19 18.95
N PHE A 6 8.32 -21.74 19.54
CA PHE A 6 7.22 -22.31 18.77
C PHE A 6 6.50 -21.26 17.91
N GLY A 7 6.30 -20.05 18.42
CA GLY A 7 5.72 -18.94 17.65
C GLY A 7 6.59 -18.56 16.45
N ILE A 8 7.91 -18.44 16.66
CA ILE A 8 8.87 -18.14 15.59
C ILE A 8 8.89 -19.25 14.53
N ILE A 9 8.92 -20.53 14.94
CA ILE A 9 8.89 -21.66 14.02
C ILE A 9 7.58 -21.65 13.22
N ALA A 10 6.44 -21.44 13.87
CA ALA A 10 5.15 -21.38 13.21
C ALA A 10 5.11 -20.24 12.18
N MET A 11 5.62 -19.05 12.52
CA MET A 11 5.72 -17.91 11.62
C MET A 11 6.50 -18.27 10.36
N PHE A 12 7.74 -18.76 10.47
CA PHE A 12 8.55 -19.14 9.30
C PHE A 12 7.90 -20.24 8.45
N VAL A 13 7.30 -21.25 9.08
CA VAL A 13 6.61 -22.33 8.37
C VAL A 13 5.42 -21.78 7.58
N LEU A 14 4.60 -20.90 8.19
CA LEU A 14 3.48 -20.25 7.51
C LEU A 14 3.96 -19.35 6.37
N THR A 15 4.99 -18.54 6.59
CA THR A 15 5.56 -17.67 5.55
C THR A 15 6.00 -18.50 4.34
N ILE A 16 6.74 -19.59 4.53
CA ILE A 16 7.16 -20.47 3.42
C ILE A 16 5.95 -21.14 2.75
N ALA A 17 4.99 -21.63 3.55
CA ALA A 17 3.79 -22.28 3.05
C ALA A 17 2.95 -21.37 2.14
N PHE A 18 2.86 -20.07 2.45
CA PHE A 18 2.17 -19.09 1.60
C PHE A 18 3.04 -18.54 0.47
N ALA A 19 4.34 -18.33 0.71
CA ALA A 19 5.26 -17.75 -0.28
C ALA A 19 5.43 -18.62 -1.53
N ILE A 20 5.47 -19.96 -1.38
CA ILE A 20 5.62 -20.87 -2.53
C ILE A 20 4.43 -20.79 -3.52
N PRO A 21 3.17 -21.01 -3.10
CA PRO A 21 2.03 -20.92 -4.01
C PRO A 21 1.84 -19.49 -4.53
N LEU A 22 2.04 -18.47 -3.69
CA LEU A 22 1.95 -17.08 -4.12
C LEU A 22 3.02 -16.75 -5.17
N GLY A 23 4.28 -17.13 -4.95
CA GLY A 23 5.37 -16.92 -5.90
C GLY A 23 5.11 -17.60 -7.25
N ARG A 24 4.53 -18.82 -7.25
CA ARG A 24 4.10 -19.50 -8.49
C ARG A 24 3.00 -18.71 -9.20
N TYR A 25 2.03 -18.17 -8.46
CA TYR A 25 0.98 -17.34 -9.04
C TYR A 25 1.52 -16.04 -9.63
N ILE A 26 2.40 -15.33 -8.90
CA ILE A 26 3.05 -14.09 -9.37
C ILE A 26 3.84 -14.35 -10.65
N ALA A 27 4.60 -15.46 -10.72
CA ALA A 27 5.33 -15.85 -11.91
C ALA A 27 4.39 -16.04 -13.12
N LYS A 28 3.24 -16.69 -12.94
CA LYS A 28 2.23 -16.86 -14.00
C LYS A 28 1.65 -15.53 -14.47
N VAL A 29 1.34 -14.62 -13.53
CA VAL A 29 0.79 -13.29 -13.83
C VAL A 29 1.74 -12.48 -14.72
N TYR A 30 3.04 -12.49 -14.39
CA TYR A 30 4.06 -11.77 -15.17
C TYR A 30 4.45 -12.49 -16.45
N ALA A 31 4.39 -13.83 -16.50
CA ALA A 31 4.56 -14.60 -17.73
C ALA A 31 3.37 -14.42 -18.71
N GLY A 32 2.24 -13.88 -18.25
CA GLY A 32 1.03 -13.74 -19.07
C GLY A 32 0.28 -15.06 -19.26
N GLU A 33 0.53 -16.05 -18.40
CA GLU A 33 -0.22 -17.31 -18.38
C GLU A 33 -1.65 -17.09 -17.88
N LYS A 34 -2.56 -17.98 -18.28
CA LYS A 34 -3.95 -17.91 -17.83
C LYS A 34 -4.03 -18.18 -16.33
N THR A 35 -4.75 -17.32 -15.62
CA THR A 35 -5.03 -17.48 -14.18
C THR A 35 -6.52 -17.58 -13.92
N SER A 36 -6.91 -18.25 -12.82
CA SER A 36 -8.33 -18.40 -12.46
C SER A 36 -9.03 -17.07 -12.19
N PHE A 37 -8.28 -16.00 -11.89
CA PHE A 37 -8.82 -14.68 -11.61
C PHE A 37 -8.92 -13.77 -12.87
N ASP A 38 -8.49 -14.27 -14.03
CA ASP A 38 -8.57 -13.55 -15.30
C ASP A 38 -9.97 -13.00 -15.64
N PRO A 39 -11.09 -13.74 -15.42
CA PRO A 39 -12.42 -13.22 -15.74
C PRO A 39 -12.81 -11.97 -14.96
N VAL A 40 -12.27 -11.82 -13.73
CA VAL A 40 -12.58 -10.70 -12.84
C VAL A 40 -11.66 -9.51 -13.11
N PHE A 41 -10.34 -9.74 -13.25
CA PHE A 41 -9.38 -8.65 -13.38
C PHE A 41 -9.18 -8.15 -14.80
N ASN A 42 -9.34 -9.00 -15.83
CA ASN A 42 -9.16 -8.56 -17.22
C ASN A 42 -10.07 -7.38 -17.62
N PRO A 43 -11.37 -7.35 -17.27
CA PRO A 43 -12.23 -6.20 -17.60
C PRO A 43 -11.78 -4.91 -16.91
N ILE A 44 -11.35 -5.00 -15.65
CA ILE A 44 -10.89 -3.86 -14.84
C ILE A 44 -9.59 -3.30 -15.44
N GLU A 45 -8.62 -4.16 -15.75
CA GLU A 45 -7.35 -3.77 -16.35
C GLU A 45 -7.55 -3.16 -17.73
N LYS A 46 -8.42 -3.75 -18.57
CA LYS A 46 -8.79 -3.19 -19.87
C LYS A 46 -9.41 -1.80 -19.75
N LEU A 47 -10.23 -1.56 -18.72
CA LEU A 47 -10.81 -0.26 -18.47
C LEU A 47 -9.73 0.77 -18.16
N PHE A 48 -8.78 0.44 -17.28
CA PHE A 48 -7.65 1.32 -16.97
C PHE A 48 -6.82 1.64 -18.22
N PHE A 49 -6.40 0.63 -18.99
CA PHE A 49 -5.63 0.86 -20.22
C PHE A 49 -6.40 1.67 -21.26
N LYS A 50 -7.72 1.45 -21.39
CA LYS A 50 -8.57 2.19 -22.32
C LYS A 50 -8.72 3.66 -21.92
N ILE A 51 -8.95 3.96 -20.64
CA ILE A 51 -9.08 5.35 -20.14
C ILE A 51 -7.74 6.09 -20.23
N SER A 52 -6.64 5.41 -19.91
CA SER A 52 -5.31 6.00 -19.96
C SER A 52 -4.71 6.08 -21.38
N GLY A 53 -5.33 5.45 -22.38
CA GLY A 53 -4.80 5.39 -23.74
C GLY A 53 -3.50 4.60 -23.87
N ILE A 54 -3.20 3.73 -22.90
CA ILE A 54 -1.97 2.93 -22.87
C ILE A 54 -2.22 1.62 -23.59
N ASP A 55 -1.38 1.28 -24.58
CA ASP A 55 -1.37 -0.06 -25.16
C ASP A 55 -0.54 -1.02 -24.28
N PRO A 56 -1.15 -1.99 -23.58
CA PRO A 56 -0.43 -2.93 -22.72
C PRO A 56 0.45 -3.93 -23.50
N LYS A 57 0.28 -4.03 -24.83
CA LYS A 57 1.09 -4.90 -25.70
C LYS A 57 2.30 -4.20 -26.29
N ALA A 58 2.37 -2.87 -26.19
CA ALA A 58 3.53 -2.11 -26.66
C ALA A 58 4.73 -2.38 -25.74
N GLU A 59 5.71 -3.12 -26.23
CA GLU A 59 6.91 -3.44 -25.47
C GLU A 59 7.85 -2.24 -25.33
N MET A 60 8.57 -2.21 -24.21
CA MET A 60 9.47 -1.14 -23.81
C MET A 60 10.89 -1.65 -23.60
N ASN A 61 11.87 -0.85 -24.01
CA ASN A 61 13.26 -1.04 -23.64
C ASN A 61 13.57 -0.48 -22.24
N TRP A 62 14.75 -0.78 -21.70
CA TRP A 62 15.12 -0.37 -20.34
C TRP A 62 15.06 1.15 -20.12
N LYS A 63 15.38 1.97 -21.13
CA LYS A 63 15.32 3.44 -21.03
C LYS A 63 13.88 3.93 -20.90
N GLN A 64 12.97 3.32 -21.66
CA GLN A 64 11.53 3.63 -21.60
C GLN A 64 10.93 3.18 -20.27
N HIS A 65 11.34 2.03 -19.73
CA HIS A 65 10.97 1.60 -18.38
C HIS A 65 11.43 2.60 -17.33
N MET A 66 12.71 2.97 -17.35
CA MET A 66 13.28 3.94 -16.39
C MET A 66 12.59 5.31 -16.49
N PHE A 67 12.37 5.80 -17.70
CA PHE A 67 11.66 7.07 -17.91
C PHE A 67 10.23 7.01 -17.36
N SER A 68 9.47 5.96 -17.70
CA SER A 68 8.09 5.79 -17.21
C SER A 68 8.02 5.72 -15.68
N LEU A 69 8.94 4.97 -15.06
CA LEU A 69 9.06 4.86 -13.62
C LEU A 69 9.32 6.22 -12.96
N ILE A 70 10.29 6.99 -13.46
CA ILE A 70 10.62 8.31 -12.88
C ILE A 70 9.47 9.29 -13.08
N THR A 71 8.90 9.34 -14.28
CA THR A 71 7.82 10.29 -14.60
C THR A 71 6.58 10.05 -13.75
N ILE A 72 6.14 8.80 -13.58
CA ILE A 72 4.91 8.53 -12.81
C ILE A 72 5.10 8.84 -11.33
N ASN A 73 6.26 8.51 -10.76
CA ASN A 73 6.57 8.83 -9.36
C ASN A 73 6.68 10.33 -9.13
N MET A 74 7.21 11.09 -10.10
CA MET A 74 7.24 12.55 -10.03
C MET A 74 5.83 13.16 -10.03
N VAL A 75 4.90 12.61 -10.83
CA VAL A 75 3.50 13.06 -10.80
C VAL A 75 2.87 12.83 -9.43
N TRP A 76 3.06 11.65 -8.85
CA TRP A 76 2.54 11.34 -7.51
C TRP A 76 3.17 12.18 -6.41
N PHE A 77 4.47 12.46 -6.52
CA PHE A 77 5.15 13.38 -5.61
C PHE A 77 4.50 14.77 -5.63
N VAL A 78 4.27 15.35 -6.81
CA VAL A 78 3.62 16.67 -6.94
C VAL A 78 2.19 16.64 -6.42
N LEU A 79 1.43 15.56 -6.68
CA LEU A 79 0.09 15.39 -6.13
C LEU A 79 0.11 15.27 -4.60
N GLY A 80 1.08 14.56 -4.02
CA GLY A 80 1.26 14.45 -2.58
C GLY A 80 1.54 15.79 -1.93
N MET A 81 2.43 16.59 -2.53
CA MET A 81 2.69 17.96 -2.09
C MET A 81 1.40 18.79 -2.08
N PHE A 82 0.62 18.70 -3.16
CA PHE A 82 -0.66 19.41 -3.25
C PHE A 82 -1.63 18.98 -2.16
N VAL A 83 -1.90 17.68 -2.02
CA VAL A 83 -2.87 17.15 -1.05
C VAL A 83 -2.47 17.52 0.38
N LEU A 84 -1.22 17.28 0.77
CA LEU A 84 -0.76 17.47 2.15
C LEU A 84 -0.71 18.94 2.57
N MET A 85 -0.30 19.85 1.68
CA MET A 85 -0.27 21.28 1.97
C MET A 85 -1.69 21.88 2.00
N ASN A 86 -2.64 21.30 1.26
CA ASN A 86 -3.98 21.85 1.09
C ASN A 86 -5.08 21.08 1.85
N GLN A 87 -4.73 20.06 2.65
CA GLN A 87 -5.72 19.20 3.32
C GLN A 87 -6.71 19.95 4.22
N GLY A 88 -6.37 21.15 4.70
CA GLY A 88 -7.25 21.95 5.56
C GLY A 88 -8.59 22.33 4.90
N TRP A 89 -8.65 22.48 3.58
CA TRP A 89 -9.89 22.81 2.86
C TRP A 89 -10.41 21.67 1.97
N LEU A 90 -9.64 20.60 1.82
CA LEU A 90 -10.05 19.42 1.06
C LEU A 90 -11.12 18.61 1.83
N PRO A 91 -11.97 17.83 1.13
CA PRO A 91 -13.01 17.03 1.77
C PRO A 91 -12.42 15.89 2.63
N LEU A 92 -13.28 15.20 3.37
CA LEU A 92 -12.91 14.10 4.29
C LEU A 92 -11.91 14.55 5.37
N ASN A 93 -12.22 15.67 6.00
CA ASN A 93 -11.48 16.23 7.13
C ASN A 93 -12.43 16.55 8.31
N PRO A 94 -13.06 15.52 8.93
CA PRO A 94 -14.04 15.74 10.00
C PRO A 94 -13.45 16.45 11.22
N ASP A 95 -12.14 16.27 11.45
CA ASP A 95 -11.42 16.84 12.59
C ASP A 95 -10.82 18.24 12.31
N GLY A 96 -10.94 18.74 11.07
CA GLY A 96 -10.40 20.04 10.68
C GLY A 96 -8.87 20.14 10.76
N ASN A 97 -8.15 19.03 10.52
CA ASN A 97 -6.70 18.99 10.58
C ASN A 97 -6.07 19.97 9.56
N PRO A 98 -5.10 20.81 9.96
CA PRO A 98 -4.54 21.84 9.09
C PRO A 98 -3.63 21.26 8.00
N GLY A 99 -3.35 22.06 6.97
CA GLY A 99 -2.30 21.76 5.98
C GLY A 99 -0.93 21.56 6.62
N GLN A 100 -0.15 20.61 6.10
CA GLN A 100 1.26 20.49 6.47
C GLN A 100 2.06 21.69 5.95
N THR A 101 3.14 22.07 6.65
CA THR A 101 4.14 23.00 6.12
C THR A 101 4.84 22.38 4.91
N ALA A 102 5.39 23.22 4.02
CA ALA A 102 5.95 22.75 2.76
C ALA A 102 7.12 21.75 2.93
N ASP A 103 7.94 21.93 3.96
CA ASP A 103 9.04 21.03 4.32
C ASP A 103 8.54 19.66 4.82
N LEU A 104 7.51 19.64 5.67
CA LEU A 104 6.90 18.40 6.15
C LEU A 104 6.15 17.66 5.03
N ALA A 105 5.43 18.40 4.19
CA ALA A 105 4.76 17.85 3.01
C ALA A 105 5.77 17.23 2.03
N PHE A 106 6.92 17.89 1.84
CA PHE A 106 8.02 17.38 1.02
C PHE A 106 8.56 16.07 1.59
N ASN A 107 8.92 16.07 2.87
CA ASN A 107 9.46 14.89 3.54
C ASN A 107 8.47 13.70 3.49
N THR A 108 7.20 13.96 3.78
CA THR A 108 6.14 12.93 3.75
C THR A 108 5.94 12.41 2.32
N SER A 109 5.77 13.31 1.34
CA SER A 109 5.51 12.92 -0.06
C SER A 109 6.66 12.10 -0.63
N ILE A 110 7.91 12.56 -0.47
CA ILE A 110 9.05 11.81 -1.00
C ILE A 110 9.20 10.47 -0.29
N SER A 111 8.97 10.42 1.02
CA SER A 111 9.15 9.20 1.79
C SER A 111 8.18 8.10 1.38
N PHE A 112 6.91 8.45 1.13
CA PHE A 112 5.94 7.49 0.62
C PHE A 112 6.23 7.12 -0.83
N VAL A 113 6.59 8.08 -1.70
CA VAL A 113 6.92 7.81 -3.12
C VAL A 113 8.12 6.86 -3.26
N VAL A 114 9.11 6.93 -2.37
CA VAL A 114 10.27 6.03 -2.36
C VAL A 114 10.04 4.74 -1.55
N ASN A 115 8.80 4.46 -1.14
CA ASN A 115 8.43 3.26 -0.37
C ASN A 115 9.18 3.11 0.98
N CYS A 116 9.61 4.23 1.58
CA CYS A 116 10.31 4.26 2.87
C CYS A 116 9.38 4.59 4.04
N ASN A 117 8.46 5.53 3.80
CA ASN A 117 7.36 5.89 4.69
C ASN A 117 7.79 6.29 6.10
N LEU A 118 8.92 6.99 6.18
CA LEU A 118 9.37 7.75 7.33
C LEU A 118 8.32 8.82 7.72
N GLN A 119 8.08 8.95 9.02
CA GLN A 119 7.05 9.83 9.57
C GLN A 119 7.68 10.79 10.58
N HIS A 120 7.60 12.10 10.29
CA HIS A 120 7.88 13.18 11.24
C HIS A 120 6.60 13.87 11.70
N TYR A 121 5.49 13.13 11.68
CA TYR A 121 4.16 13.58 12.06
C TYR A 121 3.43 12.44 12.79
N SER A 122 2.42 12.77 13.60
CA SER A 122 1.43 11.79 14.07
C SER A 122 0.24 11.81 13.13
N GLY A 123 -0.15 10.66 12.58
CA GLY A 123 -1.21 10.61 11.57
C GLY A 123 -2.58 11.03 12.12
N GLU A 124 -2.86 10.73 13.38
CA GLU A 124 -4.12 11.05 14.06
C GLU A 124 -4.36 12.55 14.33
N SER A 125 -3.31 13.35 14.31
CA SER A 125 -3.38 14.80 14.52
C SER A 125 -2.90 15.61 13.31
N GLY A 126 -2.09 15.00 12.44
CA GLY A 126 -1.39 15.69 11.36
C GLY A 126 -1.98 15.45 9.97
N LEU A 127 -2.92 14.51 9.79
CA LEU A 127 -3.47 14.15 8.50
C LEU A 127 -5.00 14.09 8.50
N SER A 128 -5.63 14.56 7.42
CA SER A 128 -7.04 14.31 7.13
C SER A 128 -7.25 12.91 6.55
N TYR A 129 -8.49 12.43 6.49
CA TYR A 129 -8.78 11.12 5.90
C TYR A 129 -8.50 11.10 4.41
N LEU A 130 -8.71 12.21 3.68
CA LEU A 130 -8.29 12.27 2.28
C LEU A 130 -6.78 12.13 2.13
N SER A 131 -5.99 12.79 2.98
CA SER A 131 -4.54 12.63 2.97
C SER A 131 -4.14 11.19 3.25
N GLN A 132 -4.74 10.55 4.27
CA GLN A 132 -4.48 9.13 4.57
C GLN A 132 -4.88 8.21 3.40
N LEU A 133 -5.99 8.46 2.72
CA LEU A 133 -6.38 7.70 1.52
C LEU A 133 -5.39 7.90 0.37
N PHE A 134 -4.85 9.11 0.19
CA PHE A 134 -3.83 9.37 -0.80
C PHE A 134 -2.50 8.66 -0.46
N LEU A 135 -2.09 8.67 0.81
CA LEU A 135 -0.94 7.92 1.28
C LEU A 135 -1.13 6.40 1.14
N MET A 136 -2.34 5.89 1.40
CA MET A 136 -2.71 4.50 1.12
C MET A 136 -2.62 4.18 -0.37
N PHE A 137 -3.04 5.10 -1.24
CA PHE A 137 -2.83 4.96 -2.68
C PHE A 137 -1.33 4.85 -3.02
N LEU A 138 -0.48 5.69 -2.42
CA LEU A 138 0.97 5.60 -2.58
C LEU A 138 1.47 4.21 -2.15
N HIS A 139 0.99 3.66 -1.04
CA HIS A 139 1.37 2.32 -0.59
C HIS A 139 1.18 1.22 -1.66
N PHE A 140 0.10 1.31 -2.45
CA PHE A 140 -0.15 0.38 -3.54
C PHE A 140 0.82 0.59 -4.70
N VAL A 141 0.93 1.83 -5.17
CA VAL A 141 1.58 2.10 -6.45
C VAL A 141 3.10 2.10 -6.37
N THR A 142 3.69 2.41 -5.21
CA THR A 142 5.13 2.38 -5.00
C THR A 142 5.61 0.93 -4.83
N ALA A 143 4.88 0.11 -4.07
CA ALA A 143 5.08 -1.33 -4.02
C ALA A 143 4.91 -1.98 -5.41
N GLY A 144 3.83 -1.62 -6.13
CA GLY A 144 3.59 -2.09 -7.50
C GLY A 144 4.69 -1.67 -8.49
N THR A 145 5.27 -0.48 -8.31
CA THR A 145 6.43 -0.01 -9.09
C THR A 145 7.67 -0.86 -8.80
N GLY A 146 7.96 -1.14 -7.52
CA GLY A 146 9.08 -2.00 -7.13
C GLY A 146 8.95 -3.42 -7.68
N MET A 147 7.74 -3.99 -7.59
CA MET A 147 7.43 -5.30 -8.17
C MET A 147 7.57 -5.31 -9.70
N ALA A 148 7.11 -4.27 -10.39
CA ALA A 148 7.28 -4.13 -11.83
C ALA A 148 8.77 -4.06 -12.22
N ALA A 149 9.58 -3.30 -11.49
CA ALA A 149 11.02 -3.22 -11.72
C ALA A 149 11.71 -4.58 -11.51
N ALA A 150 11.35 -5.32 -10.46
CA ALA A 150 11.85 -6.67 -10.22
C ALA A 150 11.43 -7.64 -11.33
N ALA A 151 10.18 -7.57 -11.81
CA ALA A 151 9.70 -8.38 -12.92
C ALA A 151 10.49 -8.12 -14.21
N VAL A 152 10.78 -6.85 -14.53
CA VAL A 152 11.63 -6.46 -15.67
C VAL A 152 13.03 -7.07 -15.55
N LEU A 153 13.63 -7.04 -14.35
CA LEU A 153 14.93 -7.66 -14.09
C LEU A 153 14.88 -9.18 -14.32
N PHE A 154 13.86 -9.87 -13.80
CA PHE A 154 13.72 -11.31 -14.01
C PHE A 154 13.48 -11.68 -15.47
N MET A 155 12.73 -10.87 -16.22
CA MET A 155 12.59 -11.05 -17.66
C MET A 155 13.94 -10.89 -18.38
N ALA A 156 14.73 -9.86 -18.02
CA ALA A 156 16.05 -9.66 -18.60
C ALA A 156 17.02 -10.80 -18.30
N LEU A 157 16.94 -11.42 -17.12
CA LEU A 157 17.76 -12.58 -16.75
C LEU A 157 17.32 -13.87 -17.45
N ARG A 158 16.02 -13.99 -17.78
CA ARG A 158 15.47 -15.17 -18.48
C ARG A 158 15.86 -15.18 -19.96
N GLU A 159 15.79 -14.01 -20.60
CA GLU A 159 16.09 -13.89 -22.04
C GLU A 159 17.61 -13.80 -22.28
N ARG A 160 18.11 -14.49 -23.32
CA ARG A 160 19.56 -14.46 -23.63
C ARG A 160 20.02 -13.15 -24.26
N THR A 161 19.21 -12.61 -25.19
CA THR A 161 19.43 -11.34 -25.87
C THR A 161 18.07 -10.75 -26.26
N THR A 162 17.64 -9.68 -25.59
CA THR A 162 16.42 -8.95 -25.95
C THR A 162 16.61 -7.46 -25.65
N ASP A 163 16.01 -6.60 -26.48
CA ASP A 163 15.86 -5.17 -26.26
C ASP A 163 14.49 -4.81 -25.68
N LYS A 164 13.59 -5.80 -25.56
CA LYS A 164 12.19 -5.63 -25.15
C LYS A 164 11.90 -6.40 -23.88
N LEU A 165 11.44 -5.68 -22.86
CA LEU A 165 11.25 -6.18 -21.49
C LEU A 165 9.79 -6.01 -21.04
N GLY A 166 8.85 -6.32 -21.93
CA GLY A 166 7.42 -6.08 -21.68
C GLY A 166 7.10 -4.60 -21.52
N ASN A 167 6.00 -4.29 -20.82
CA ASN A 167 5.49 -2.93 -20.66
C ASN A 167 5.40 -2.56 -19.17
N PHE A 168 6.02 -1.44 -18.78
CA PHE A 168 6.07 -0.98 -17.38
C PHE A 168 4.68 -0.85 -16.76
N TYR A 169 3.78 -0.13 -17.42
CA TYR A 169 2.43 0.12 -16.92
C TYR A 169 1.63 -1.17 -16.79
N ASN A 170 1.80 -2.10 -17.74
CA ASN A 170 1.15 -3.41 -17.65
C ASN A 170 1.61 -4.21 -16.42
N LEU A 171 2.92 -4.26 -16.17
CA LEU A 171 3.48 -4.95 -15.00
C LEU A 171 3.04 -4.30 -13.70
N MET A 172 3.08 -2.97 -13.62
CA MET A 172 2.66 -2.21 -12.45
C MET A 172 1.17 -2.40 -12.15
N VAL A 173 0.30 -2.23 -13.16
CA VAL A 173 -1.15 -2.40 -13.00
C VAL A 173 -1.47 -3.81 -12.51
N LYS A 174 -0.90 -4.85 -13.15
CA LYS A 174 -1.09 -6.24 -12.70
C LYS A 174 -0.60 -6.49 -11.29
N SER A 175 0.51 -5.85 -10.88
CA SER A 175 1.01 -5.96 -9.50
C SER A 175 0.00 -5.42 -8.50
N CYS A 176 -0.58 -4.25 -8.80
CA CYS A 176 -1.61 -3.64 -7.96
C CYS A 176 -2.92 -4.46 -7.97
N THR A 177 -3.46 -4.79 -9.15
CA THR A 177 -4.80 -5.38 -9.29
C THR A 177 -4.85 -6.85 -8.92
N ARG A 178 -3.84 -7.65 -9.32
CA ARG A 178 -3.89 -9.11 -9.20
C ARG A 178 -3.18 -9.67 -7.99
N ILE A 179 -2.31 -8.87 -7.35
CA ILE A 179 -1.50 -9.30 -6.22
C ILE A 179 -1.85 -8.46 -4.99
N LEU A 180 -1.51 -7.17 -5.00
CA LEU A 180 -1.61 -6.33 -3.81
C LEU A 180 -3.06 -6.12 -3.36
N LEU A 181 -3.97 -5.74 -4.27
CA LEU A 181 -5.37 -5.46 -3.95
C LEU A 181 -6.12 -6.65 -3.33
N PRO A 182 -6.15 -7.85 -3.96
CA PRO A 182 -6.89 -8.98 -3.38
C PRO A 182 -6.31 -9.43 -2.04
N LEU A 183 -4.97 -9.44 -1.89
CA LEU A 183 -4.35 -9.78 -0.62
C LEU A 183 -4.65 -8.72 0.45
N SER A 184 -4.63 -7.43 0.08
CA SER A 184 -4.94 -6.35 1.02
C SER A 184 -6.38 -6.40 1.50
N ILE A 185 -7.33 -6.79 0.65
CA ILE A 185 -8.73 -7.01 1.07
C ILE A 185 -8.82 -8.12 2.12
N LEU A 186 -8.10 -9.23 1.92
CA LEU A 186 -8.09 -10.34 2.89
C LEU A 186 -7.47 -9.92 4.23
N VAL A 187 -6.32 -9.26 4.19
CA VAL A 187 -5.64 -8.77 5.41
C VAL A 187 -6.48 -7.71 6.11
N ALA A 188 -7.03 -6.73 5.38
CA ALA A 188 -7.90 -5.71 5.93
C ALA A 188 -9.15 -6.30 6.58
N ALA A 189 -9.76 -7.33 5.98
CA ALA A 189 -10.89 -8.03 6.59
C ALA A 189 -10.49 -8.69 7.91
N ILE A 190 -9.36 -9.40 7.95
CA ILE A 190 -8.85 -10.02 9.18
C ILE A 190 -8.63 -8.97 10.27
N LEU A 191 -7.96 -7.85 9.94
CA LEU A 191 -7.73 -6.75 10.87
C LEU A 191 -9.04 -6.15 11.39
N ALA A 192 -9.98 -5.84 10.49
CA ALA A 192 -11.28 -5.27 10.84
C ALA A 192 -12.10 -6.18 11.77
N PHE A 193 -12.16 -7.48 11.49
CA PHE A 193 -12.84 -8.44 12.37
C PHE A 193 -12.14 -8.64 13.72
N ASN A 194 -10.87 -8.24 13.85
CA ASN A 194 -10.11 -8.31 15.10
C ASN A 194 -10.08 -6.99 15.89
N GLY A 195 -10.77 -5.93 15.42
CA GLY A 195 -10.96 -4.68 16.16
C GLY A 195 -10.21 -3.46 15.58
N THR A 196 -9.48 -3.61 14.48
CA THR A 196 -8.89 -2.47 13.75
C THR A 196 -10.01 -1.64 13.11
N PRO A 197 -10.09 -0.30 13.34
CA PRO A 197 -11.18 0.51 12.82
C PRO A 197 -11.28 0.56 11.30
N MET A 198 -12.50 0.65 10.79
CA MET A 198 -12.80 0.93 9.39
C MET A 198 -14.02 1.84 9.28
N THR A 199 -13.83 3.13 9.53
CA THR A 199 -14.89 4.16 9.51
C THR A 199 -14.41 5.45 8.83
N PHE A 200 -15.34 6.37 8.56
CA PHE A 200 -15.05 7.74 8.12
C PHE A 200 -15.67 8.79 9.05
N GLU A 201 -16.15 8.37 10.23
CA GLU A 201 -16.57 9.26 11.30
C GLU A 201 -15.35 9.95 11.93
N GLY A 202 -15.52 11.15 12.47
CA GLY A 202 -14.44 11.88 13.14
C GLY A 202 -14.04 11.26 14.48
N LYS A 203 -13.20 11.96 15.25
CA LYS A 203 -12.74 11.50 16.57
C LYS A 203 -13.92 11.19 17.50
N ASP A 204 -13.85 10.01 18.13
CA ASP A 204 -14.80 9.59 19.14
C ASP A 204 -14.52 10.33 20.46
N THR A 205 -15.56 10.96 21.00
CA THR A 205 -15.49 11.64 22.31
C THR A 205 -15.92 10.68 23.41
N ILE A 206 -15.00 10.30 24.29
CA ILE A 206 -15.24 9.33 25.37
C ILE A 206 -14.93 9.97 26.72
N VAL A 207 -15.81 9.78 27.71
CA VAL A 207 -15.52 10.11 29.11
C VAL A 207 -14.90 8.89 29.78
N ASN A 208 -13.66 9.03 30.25
CA ASN A 208 -12.93 7.92 30.88
C ASN A 208 -13.48 7.62 32.30
N MET A 209 -12.98 6.55 32.93
CA MET A 209 -13.39 6.16 34.29
C MET A 209 -13.03 7.18 35.38
N GLN A 210 -12.12 8.11 35.08
CA GLN A 210 -11.71 9.21 35.97
C GLN A 210 -12.59 10.47 35.78
N GLY A 211 -13.44 10.49 34.75
CA GLY A 211 -14.31 11.61 34.41
C GLY A 211 -13.73 12.59 33.38
N ASP A 212 -12.53 12.34 32.83
CA ASP A 212 -11.94 13.20 31.81
C ASP A 212 -12.51 12.89 30.42
N THR A 213 -12.71 13.94 29.63
CA THR A 213 -13.06 13.81 28.21
C THR A 213 -11.80 13.55 27.37
N VAL A 214 -11.79 12.43 26.65
CA VAL A 214 -10.70 12.00 25.77
C VAL A 214 -11.22 11.88 24.34
N GLN A 215 -10.37 12.23 23.37
CA GLN A 215 -10.65 12.08 21.94
C GLN A 215 -9.89 10.86 21.40
N VAL A 216 -10.59 9.90 20.81
CA VAL A 216 -9.99 8.71 20.19
C VAL A 216 -10.10 8.84 18.69
N SER A 217 -8.94 8.86 18.02
CA SER A 217 -8.90 8.97 16.57
C SER A 217 -9.14 7.61 15.92
N THR A 218 -10.11 7.55 15.02
CA THR A 218 -10.43 6.37 14.22
C THR A 218 -10.23 6.68 12.73
N GLY A 219 -10.83 5.90 11.85
CA GLY A 219 -10.78 6.09 10.41
C GLY A 219 -10.68 4.78 9.64
N PRO A 220 -10.28 4.81 8.34
CA PRO A 220 -10.16 3.61 7.51
C PRO A 220 -8.84 2.86 7.76
N VAL A 221 -8.55 2.57 9.04
CA VAL A 221 -7.25 2.03 9.50
C VAL A 221 -6.99 0.64 8.93
N ALA A 222 -8.00 -0.24 8.95
CA ALA A 222 -7.83 -1.63 8.51
C ALA A 222 -7.37 -1.74 7.06
N ALA A 223 -7.93 -0.91 6.17
CA ALA A 223 -7.51 -0.85 4.77
C ALA A 223 -6.09 -0.28 4.61
N PHE A 224 -5.76 0.76 5.39
CA PHE A 224 -4.46 1.42 5.36
C PHE A 224 -3.32 0.50 5.81
N VAL A 225 -3.51 -0.18 6.95
CA VAL A 225 -2.53 -1.09 7.55
C VAL A 225 -2.29 -2.31 6.67
N ALA A 226 -3.34 -2.87 6.04
CA ALA A 226 -3.19 -4.05 5.20
C ALA A 226 -2.17 -3.87 4.06
N ILE A 227 -2.30 -2.79 3.28
CA ILE A 227 -1.36 -2.53 2.18
C ILE A 227 0.01 -2.05 2.68
N LYS A 228 0.06 -1.36 3.82
CA LYS A 228 1.32 -0.95 4.46
C LYS A 228 2.24 -2.15 4.69
N HIS A 229 1.71 -3.24 5.23
CA HIS A 229 2.46 -4.46 5.49
C HIS A 229 2.76 -5.25 4.20
N LEU A 230 1.74 -5.51 3.38
CA LEU A 230 1.91 -6.28 2.14
C LEU A 230 2.88 -5.63 1.14
N GLY A 231 2.84 -4.31 1.02
CA GLY A 231 3.75 -3.55 0.15
C GLY A 231 5.10 -3.22 0.78
N THR A 232 5.37 -3.70 2.01
CA THR A 232 6.58 -3.41 2.79
C THR A 232 6.89 -1.91 2.85
N ASN A 233 5.84 -1.11 3.04
CA ASN A 233 5.89 0.35 3.11
C ASN A 233 6.32 0.82 4.49
N GLY A 234 5.59 0.37 5.52
CA GLY A 234 5.90 0.65 6.93
C GLY A 234 5.31 1.93 7.52
N GLY A 235 4.70 2.83 6.74
CA GLY A 235 4.07 4.05 7.28
C GLY A 235 2.79 3.74 8.06
N GLY A 236 2.70 4.15 9.33
CA GLY A 236 1.55 3.92 10.20
C GLY A 236 0.39 4.87 9.94
N TYR A 237 -0.83 4.47 10.30
CA TYR A 237 -1.96 5.38 10.35
C TYR A 237 -1.84 6.33 11.55
N TYR A 238 -1.30 5.82 12.66
CA TYR A 238 -1.01 6.54 13.89
C TYR A 238 0.50 6.74 14.08
N GLY A 239 0.90 7.70 14.91
CA GLY A 239 2.32 7.94 15.23
C GLY A 239 3.03 6.74 15.87
N ALA A 240 2.32 5.92 16.64
CA ALA A 240 2.86 4.70 17.25
C ALA A 240 2.88 3.48 16.30
N ASN A 241 2.36 3.62 15.07
CA ASN A 241 2.45 2.60 14.03
C ASN A 241 1.88 1.24 14.51
N SER A 242 2.51 0.10 14.16
CA SER A 242 2.05 -1.24 14.55
C SER A 242 2.10 -1.53 16.06
N ALA A 243 2.61 -0.61 16.90
CA ALA A 243 2.46 -0.71 18.35
C ALA A 243 1.13 -0.08 18.84
N HIS A 244 0.40 0.63 17.98
CA HIS A 244 -0.89 1.21 18.31
C HIS A 244 -1.97 0.12 18.37
N PRO A 245 -2.77 0.03 19.45
CA PRO A 245 -3.79 -1.01 19.60
C PRO A 245 -4.86 -1.01 18.51
N LEU A 246 -5.09 0.15 17.86
CA LEU A 246 -6.02 0.26 16.74
C LEU A 246 -5.40 -0.09 15.38
N GLU A 247 -4.09 -0.28 15.25
CA GLU A 247 -3.49 -0.89 14.05
C GLU A 247 -3.37 -2.40 14.23
N ASN A 248 -2.80 -2.82 15.36
CA ASN A 248 -2.47 -4.21 15.66
C ASN A 248 -3.08 -4.63 17.02
N PRO A 249 -4.35 -5.05 17.05
CA PRO A 249 -5.10 -5.24 18.28
C PRO A 249 -4.68 -6.46 19.10
N ASN A 250 -4.12 -7.51 18.48
CA ASN A 250 -3.82 -8.76 19.18
C ASN A 250 -2.70 -9.59 18.52
N TYR A 251 -2.36 -10.71 19.14
CA TYR A 251 -1.27 -11.57 18.66
C TYR A 251 -1.55 -12.21 17.28
N LEU A 252 -2.83 -12.49 16.96
CA LEU A 252 -3.19 -13.05 15.66
C LEU A 252 -2.95 -12.01 14.55
N THR A 253 -3.40 -10.76 14.74
CA THR A 253 -3.14 -9.68 13.77
C THR A 253 -1.65 -9.41 13.61
N ASN A 254 -0.89 -9.50 14.71
CA ASN A 254 0.56 -9.38 14.65
C ASN A 254 1.22 -10.49 13.81
N ILE A 255 0.76 -11.75 13.90
CA ILE A 255 1.27 -12.83 13.02
C ILE A 255 0.90 -12.56 11.56
N VAL A 256 -0.29 -12.01 11.30
CA VAL A 256 -0.77 -11.70 9.93
C VAL A 256 -0.01 -10.52 9.31
N GLU A 257 0.41 -9.56 10.13
CA GLU A 257 1.23 -8.40 9.73
C GLU A 257 2.70 -8.76 9.41
N MET A 258 3.20 -9.88 9.92
CA MET A 258 4.59 -10.36 9.79
C MET A 258 4.78 -11.30 8.60
#